data_AF-A0A6I3EJP7-F1
#
_entry.id   AF-A0A6I3EJP7-F1
#
_cell.length_a   1.000
_cell.length_b   1.000
_cell.length_c   1.000
_cell.angle_alpha   90.00
_cell.angle_beta   90.00
_cell.angle_gamma   90.00
#
_symmetry.space_group_name_H-M   'P 1'
#
loop_
_entity.id
_entity.type
_entity.pdbx_description
1 polymer ?
#
loop_
_entity_poly.entity_id
_entity_poly.type
_entity_poly.pdbx_seq_one_letter_code
_entity_poly.pdbx_strand_id
1 'polypeptide(L)' 'MVKELGKKLIAQNKSARHDYFIEEVFECGIVLSGTEVKSLRAGRASLIDGFAMV' A
#
# COMPACT_ATOMS: atom_id res chain seq x y z
N MET A 1 -2.70 18.07 -19.55
CA MET A 1 -1.66 17.07 -19.18
C MET A 1 -2.35 15.76 -18.86
N VAL A 2 -2.24 14.79 -19.77
CA VAL A 2 -2.75 13.43 -19.53
C VAL A 2 -1.80 12.77 -18.53
N LYS A 3 -2.27 12.55 -17.31
CA LYS A 3 -1.50 11.85 -16.27
C LYS A 3 -1.35 10.41 -16.75
N GLU A 4 -0.13 9.91 -16.89
CA GLU A 4 0.14 8.51 -17.24
C GLU A 4 -0.74 7.57 -16.38
N LEU A 5 -1.48 6.68 -17.04
CA LEU A 5 -2.24 5.59 -16.41
C LEU A 5 -1.31 4.48 -15.88
N GLY A 6 -0.17 4.85 -15.30
CA GLY A 6 0.75 3.92 -14.65
C GLY A 6 0.25 3.57 -13.25
N LYS A 7 0.51 2.33 -12.81
CA LYS A 7 0.35 1.92 -11.41
C LYS A 7 1.19 2.85 -10.53
N LYS A 8 0.56 3.84 -9.88
CA LYS A 8 1.24 4.72 -8.92
C LYS A 8 1.31 3.99 -7.58
N LEU A 9 2.53 3.82 -7.07
CA LEU A 9 2.74 3.33 -5.70
C LEU A 9 2.11 4.33 -4.71
N ILE A 10 1.13 3.86 -3.94
CA ILE A 10 0.38 4.69 -2.99
C ILE A 10 1.01 4.67 -1.61
N ALA A 11 1.37 3.49 -1.13
CA ALA A 11 1.92 3.26 0.19
C ALA A 11 2.94 2.12 0.12
N GLN A 12 4.00 2.24 0.91
CA GLN A 12 5.01 1.21 1.05
C GLN A 12 5.54 1.26 2.48
N ASN A 13 5.53 0.12 3.17
CA ASN A 13 6.22 0.01 4.44
C ASN A 13 7.74 -0.14 4.16
N LYS A 14 8.49 0.94 4.41
CA LYS A 14 9.95 0.96 4.26
C LYS A 14 10.62 0.27 5.44
N SER A 15 10.12 0.48 6.66
CA SER A 15 10.65 -0.14 7.88
C SER A 15 10.63 -1.66 7.76
N ALA A 16 9.52 -2.25 7.29
CA ALA A 16 9.44 -3.70 7.08
C ALA A 16 10.50 -4.26 6.12
N ARG A 17 10.97 -3.46 5.15
CA ARG A 17 12.05 -3.85 4.22
C ARG A 17 13.45 -3.69 4.82
N HIS A 18 13.61 -2.87 5.85
CA HIS A 18 14.86 -2.69 6.57
C HIS A 18 15.00 -3.69 7.73
N ASP A 19 13.90 -3.97 8.42
CA ASP A 19 13.87 -4.75 9.66
C ASP A 19 13.77 -6.26 9.41
N TYR A 20 13.20 -6.67 8.27
CA TYR A 20 12.94 -8.07 7.95
C TYR A 20 13.51 -8.45 6.58
N PHE A 21 13.88 -9.72 6.46
CA PHE A 21 14.12 -10.35 5.17
C PHE A 21 12.78 -10.83 4.58
N ILE A 22 12.46 -10.38 3.37
CA ILE A 22 11.24 -10.77 2.68
C ILE A 22 11.54 -11.99 1.82
N GLU A 23 11.01 -13.15 2.21
CA GLU A 23 11.17 -14.41 1.48
C GLU A 23 10.29 -14.45 0.23
N GLU A 24 9.00 -14.10 0.37
CA GLU A 24 8.02 -14.11 -0.72
C GLU A 24 7.12 -12.88 -0.69
N VAL A 25 6.59 -12.50 -1.87
CA VAL A 25 5.65 -11.38 -2.03
C VAL A 25 4.37 -11.90 -2.66
N PHE A 26 3.25 -11.65 -1.99
CA PHE A 26 1.92 -12.02 -2.45
C PHE A 26 1.16 -10.80 -2.99
N GLU A 27 0.41 -11.00 -4.07
CA GLU A 27 -0.57 -10.00 -4.53
C GLU A 27 -1.90 -10.22 -3.82
N CYS A 28 -2.38 -9.18 -3.12
CA CYS A 28 -3.63 -9.22 -2.37
C CYS A 28 -4.57 -8.07 -2.79
N GLY A 29 -5.88 -8.30 -2.67
CA GLY A 29 -6.90 -7.28 -2.87
C GLY A 29 -7.62 -6.96 -1.57
N ILE A 30 -7.82 -5.67 -1.28
CA ILE A 30 -8.62 -5.19 -0.15
C ILE A 30 -9.78 -4.36 -0.70
N VAL A 31 -10.99 -4.65 -0.25
CA VAL A 31 -12.18 -3.86 -0.59
C VAL A 31 -12.21 -2.62 0.30
N LEU A 32 -12.21 -1.45 -0.31
CA LEU A 32 -12.20 -0.16 0.38
C LEU A 32 -13.49 0.62 0.12
N SER A 33 -13.86 1.45 1.09
CA SER A 33 -14.94 2.41 0.99
C SER A 33 -14.46 3.73 0.35
N GLY A 34 -15.40 4.52 -0.17
CA GLY A 34 -15.09 5.70 -0.98
C GLY A 34 -14.22 6.77 -0.29
N THR A 35 -14.28 6.91 1.04
CA THR A 35 -13.45 7.83 1.82
C THR A 35 -12.00 7.34 1.92
N GLU A 36 -11.79 6.05 2.10
CA GLU A 36 -10.45 5.42 2.15
C GLU A 36 -9.73 5.57 0.82
N VAL A 37 -10.44 5.36 -0.30
CA VAL A 37 -9.90 5.57 -1.65
C VAL A 37 -9.43 7.01 -1.84
N LYS A 38 -10.17 8.00 -1.33
CA LYS A 38 -9.79 9.43 -1.42
C LYS A 38 -8.53 9.71 -0.59
N SER A 39 -8.43 9.18 0.63
CA SER A 39 -7.25 9.37 1.50
C SER A 39 -5.99 8.73 0.91
N LEU A 40 -6.11 7.52 0.38
CA LEU A 40 -5.02 6.82 -0.31
C LEU A 40 -4.54 7.60 -1.55
N ARG A 41 -5.46 8.11 -2.37
CA ARG A 41 -5.10 8.95 -3.53
C ARG A 41 -4.40 10.26 -3.14
N ALA A 42 -4.70 10.79 -1.96
CA ALA A 42 -4.03 11.96 -1.38
C ALA A 42 -2.65 11.62 -0.77
N GLY A 43 -2.21 10.35 -0.83
CA GLY A 43 -0.93 9.90 -0.26
C GLY A 43 -0.94 9.77 1.26
N ARG A 44 -2.13 9.78 1.90
CA ARG A 44 -2.29 9.62 3.34
C ARG A 44 -2.56 8.16 3.66
N ALA A 45 -1.49 7.40 3.83
CA ALA A 45 -1.53 5.98 4.16
C ALA A 45 -0.34 5.63 5.05
N SER A 46 -0.59 4.85 6.11
CA SER A 46 0.46 4.26 6.95
C SER A 46 0.24 2.76 7.02
N LEU A 47 1.33 2.00 6.90
CA LEU A 47 1.37 0.54 7.03
C LEU A 47 2.23 0.11 8.23
N ILE A 48 2.49 1.04 9.16
CA ILE A 48 3.26 0.79 10.39
C ILE A 48 2.40 -0.06 11.33
N ASP A 49 3.03 -1.04 12.00
CA ASP A 49 2.39 -1.99 12.93
C ASP A 49 1.20 -2.79 12.35
N GLY A 50 1.14 -2.92 11.02
CA GLY A 50 0.15 -3.75 10.34
C GLY A 50 0.58 -5.22 10.27
N PHE A 51 -0.37 -6.14 10.45
CA PHE A 51 -0.19 -7.57 10.24
C PHE A 51 -1.28 -8.11 9.31
N ALA A 52 -1.01 -9.25 8.67
CA ALA A 52 -1.97 -10.00 7.86
C ALA A 52 -2.00 -11.45 8.35
N MET A 53 -3.15 -12.09 8.23
CA MET A 53 -3.38 -13.50 8.59
C MET A 53 -4.20 -14.15 7.47
N VAL A 54 -3.97 -15.44 7.24
CA VAL A 54 -4.69 -16.28 6.26
C VAL A 54 -5.81 -17.03 6.96
#